data_AF-A0A8T4VC75-F1
#
_entry.id   AF-A0A8T4VC75-F1
#
_cell.length_a   1.000
_cell.length_b   1.000
_cell.length_c   1.000
_cell.angle_alpha   90.00
_cell.angle_beta   90.00
_cell.angle_gamma   90.00
#
_symmetry.space_group_name_H-M   'P 1'
#
loop_
_entity.id
_entity.type
_entity.pdbx_description
1 polymer ?
#
loop_
_entity_poly.entity_id
_entity_poly.type
_entity_poly.pdbx_seq_one_letter_code
_entity_poly.pdbx_strand_id
1 'polypeptide(L)'
;MKEESYEDEFSNQKEDLEDEEEYEEETFDEGEEGFMKGYEGEGNPVYCDKCRKLLSKEFIEKEYKNEHYTFCSEECAEEFEKKIKHLK
;
A
#
# COMPACT_ATOMS: atom_id res chain seq x y z
N MET A 1 18.18 -30.23 64.87
CA MET A 1 18.97 -31.25 64.12
C MET A 1 18.52 -31.14 62.68
N LYS A 2 19.29 -30.67 61.70
CA LYS A 2 20.70 -30.26 61.55
C LYS A 2 20.63 -29.19 60.43
N GLU A 3 20.97 -27.91 60.63
CA GLU A 3 22.33 -27.35 60.64
C GLU A 3 23.30 -28.14 59.76
N GLU A 4 23.62 -27.62 58.57
CA GLU A 4 25.01 -27.34 58.15
C GLU A 4 24.99 -26.14 57.18
N SER A 5 25.56 -25.03 57.65
CA SER A 5 25.93 -23.83 56.90
C SER A 5 27.33 -24.02 56.31
N TYR A 6 27.56 -23.55 55.09
CA TYR A 6 28.88 -23.06 54.70
C TYR A 6 28.73 -22.01 53.61
N GLU A 7 28.79 -20.75 54.04
CA GLU A 7 29.05 -19.60 53.19
C GLU A 7 30.56 -19.57 52.92
N ASP A 8 31.00 -19.38 51.68
CA ASP A 8 32.22 -18.62 51.43
C ASP A 8 32.18 -17.98 50.05
N GLU A 9 32.61 -16.73 50.04
CA GLU A 9 32.30 -15.70 49.06
C GLU A 9 33.39 -15.55 47.99
N PHE A 10 33.00 -14.88 46.91
CA PHE A 10 33.81 -13.95 46.12
C PHE A 10 35.01 -14.50 45.30
N SER A 11 34.89 -14.39 43.98
CA SER A 11 35.83 -13.52 43.25
C SER A 11 35.25 -13.05 41.93
N ASN A 12 35.10 -11.73 41.85
CA ASN A 12 34.96 -10.90 40.65
C ASN A 12 35.76 -11.42 39.45
N GLN A 13 35.08 -11.57 38.31
CA GLN A 13 35.62 -11.14 37.03
C GLN A 13 34.51 -10.45 36.26
N LYS A 14 34.63 -9.13 36.20
CA LYS A 14 33.94 -8.27 35.25
C LYS A 14 34.37 -8.68 33.85
N GLU A 15 33.43 -9.05 33.01
CA GLU A 15 33.53 -8.83 31.58
C GLU A 15 32.30 -8.01 31.19
N ASP A 16 32.56 -6.75 30.82
CA ASP A 16 31.65 -5.86 30.13
C ASP A 16 31.01 -6.63 28.97
N LEU A 17 29.71 -6.87 29.07
CA LEU A 17 28.86 -7.12 27.92
C LEU A 17 27.88 -5.96 27.85
N GLU A 18 28.42 -4.78 27.55
CA GLU A 18 27.67 -3.74 26.87
C GLU A 18 27.53 -4.19 25.41
N ASP A 19 26.65 -5.17 25.19
CA ASP A 19 26.07 -5.40 23.86
C ASP A 19 24.87 -4.45 23.77
N GLU A 20 25.18 -3.16 23.69
CA GLU A 20 24.30 -2.14 23.17
C GLU A 20 24.16 -2.44 21.68
N GLU A 21 23.34 -3.45 21.34
CA GLU A 21 22.81 -3.57 19.98
C GLU A 21 21.88 -2.38 19.78
N GLU A 22 22.50 -1.26 19.41
CA GLU A 22 21.99 -0.25 18.52
C GLU A 22 21.47 -0.98 17.29
N TYR A 23 20.22 -1.45 17.37
CA TYR A 23 19.45 -1.79 16.19
C TYR A 23 19.23 -0.49 15.44
N GLU A 24 20.21 -0.20 14.59
CA GLU A 24 20.16 0.84 13.59
C GLU A 24 18.81 0.78 12.89
N GLU A 25 18.22 1.98 12.81
CA GLU A 25 17.08 2.39 12.03
C GLU A 25 16.95 1.66 10.69
N GLU A 26 16.31 0.49 10.69
CA GLU A 26 15.71 -0.06 9.48
C GLU A 26 14.36 0.63 9.28
N THR A 27 14.42 1.88 8.81
CA THR A 27 13.37 2.46 7.97
C THR A 27 13.20 1.60 6.73
N PHE A 28 12.40 0.54 6.82
CA PHE A 28 11.74 -0.06 5.67
C PHE A 28 10.34 0.55 5.57
N ASP A 29 10.27 1.79 5.08
CA ASP A 29 9.09 2.27 4.35
C ASP A 29 9.18 1.70 2.92
N GLU A 30 9.19 0.37 2.79
CA GLU A 30 9.02 -0.34 1.50
C GLU A 30 7.65 -1.00 1.49
N GLY A 31 6.62 -0.21 1.78
CA GLY A 31 5.23 -0.51 1.45
C GLY A 31 4.84 0.04 0.08
N GLU A 32 5.76 0.66 -0.67
CA GLU A 32 5.58 0.91 -2.10
C GLU A 32 5.79 -0.41 -2.85
N GLU A 33 4.79 -1.29 -2.73
CA GLU A 33 4.64 -2.50 -3.54
C GLU A 33 4.77 -2.09 -5.01
N GLY A 34 5.98 -2.32 -5.51
CA GLY A 34 6.38 -2.05 -6.88
C GLY A 34 5.36 -2.61 -7.86
N PHE A 35 4.84 -1.69 -8.67
CA PHE A 35 4.30 -1.91 -9.99
C PHE A 35 4.86 -3.15 -10.68
N MET A 36 4.02 -4.17 -10.88
CA MET A 36 3.62 -4.64 -12.21
C MET A 36 2.80 -5.91 -12.03
N LYS A 37 1.51 -5.72 -11.77
CA LYS A 37 0.52 -6.78 -12.01
C LYS A 37 0.63 -7.13 -13.49
N GLY A 38 1.12 -8.33 -13.76
CA GLY A 38 1.45 -8.81 -15.09
C GLY A 38 0.34 -8.50 -16.09
N TYR A 39 0.76 -8.11 -17.29
CA TYR A 39 -0.10 -8.03 -18.46
C TYR A 39 -0.58 -9.44 -18.80
N GLU A 40 -1.61 -9.92 -18.10
CA GLU A 40 -2.40 -11.08 -18.53
C GLU A 40 -3.16 -10.66 -19.77
N GLY A 41 -2.83 -11.30 -20.89
CA GLY A 41 -3.16 -10.89 -22.26
C GLY A 41 -4.63 -10.99 -22.67
N GLU A 42 -5.54 -10.41 -21.91
CA GLU A 42 -6.87 -10.00 -22.36
C GLU A 42 -7.16 -8.65 -21.69
N GLY A 43 -7.16 -7.57 -22.48
CA GLY A 43 -7.31 -6.20 -21.95
C GLY A 43 -8.46 -6.14 -20.95
N ASN A 44 -8.16 -5.64 -19.74
CA ASN A 44 -9.14 -5.55 -18.66
C ASN A 44 -10.46 -5.00 -19.21
N PRO A 45 -11.61 -5.63 -18.93
CA PRO A 45 -12.89 -5.13 -19.40
C PRO A 45 -13.05 -3.69 -18.89
N VAL A 46 -13.03 -2.74 -19.82
CA VAL A 46 -13.23 -1.33 -19.50
C VAL A 46 -14.73 -1.09 -19.41
N TYR A 47 -15.18 -0.37 -18.37
CA TYR A 47 -16.59 -0.09 -18.15
C TYR A 47 -16.84 1.40 -18.18
N CYS A 48 -17.98 1.81 -18.75
CA CYS A 48 -18.40 3.21 -18.71
C CYS A 48 -18.62 3.68 -17.26
N ASP A 49 -17.95 4.74 -16.83
CA ASP A 49 -18.05 5.29 -15.48
C ASP A 49 -19.44 5.83 -15.14
N LYS A 50 -20.21 6.20 -16.17
CA LYS A 50 -21.58 6.69 -16.02
C LYS A 50 -22.62 5.59 -15.95
N CYS A 51 -22.60 4.63 -16.89
CA CYS A 51 -23.68 3.66 -17.08
C CYS A 51 -23.27 2.21 -16.81
N ARG A 52 -22.00 1.96 -16.47
CA ARG A 52 -21.42 0.64 -16.15
C ARG A 52 -21.54 -0.40 -17.27
N LYS A 53 -21.80 0.04 -18.51
CA LYS A 53 -21.76 -0.83 -19.69
C LYS A 53 -20.33 -1.21 -20.02
N LEU A 54 -20.13 -2.47 -20.43
CA LEU A 54 -18.87 -2.95 -20.98
C LEU A 54 -18.54 -2.16 -22.27
N LEU A 55 -17.34 -1.63 -22.33
CA LEU A 55 -16.83 -0.88 -23.48
C LEU A 55 -16.12 -1.84 -24.45
N SER A 56 -16.32 -1.59 -25.74
CA SER A 56 -15.51 -2.19 -26.80
C SER A 56 -14.20 -1.41 -26.94
N LYS A 57 -13.36 -1.75 -27.92
CA LYS A 57 -12.09 -1.06 -28.17
C LYS A 57 -12.23 0.44 -28.49
N GLU A 58 -13.42 0.88 -28.91
CA GLU A 58 -13.71 2.28 -29.20
C GLU A 58 -14.54 2.88 -28.05
N PHE A 59 -13.89 3.69 -27.23
CA PHE A 59 -14.53 4.43 -26.14
C PHE A 59 -13.95 5.84 -26.03
N ILE A 60 -14.66 6.69 -25.29
CA ILE A 60 -14.24 8.07 -25.03
C ILE A 60 -13.54 8.10 -23.68
N GLU A 61 -12.33 8.63 -23.64
CA GLU A 61 -11.58 8.87 -22.41
C GLU A 61 -11.54 10.37 -22.12
N LYS A 62 -11.77 10.77 -20.87
CA LYS A 62 -11.64 12.15 -20.41
C LYS A 62 -11.01 12.19 -19.03
N GLU A 63 -10.17 13.19 -18.81
CA GLU A 63 -9.54 13.44 -17.51
C GLU A 63 -10.39 14.44 -16.70
N TYR A 64 -10.74 14.07 -15.47
CA TYR A 64 -11.44 14.93 -14.52
C TYR A 64 -10.76 14.83 -13.15
N LYS A 65 -10.40 15.96 -12.53
CA LYS A 65 -9.75 15.99 -11.20
C LYS A 65 -8.49 15.10 -11.11
N ASN A 66 -7.70 15.03 -12.18
CA ASN A 66 -6.50 14.18 -12.33
C ASN A 66 -6.79 12.66 -12.32
N GLU A 67 -8.04 12.25 -12.54
CA GLU A 67 -8.42 10.85 -12.77
C GLU A 67 -8.94 10.67 -14.20
N HIS A 68 -8.55 9.56 -14.84
CA HIS A 68 -9.04 9.20 -16.17
C HIS A 68 -10.35 8.43 -16.06
N TYR A 69 -11.36 8.90 -16.78
CA TYR A 69 -12.68 8.28 -16.84
C TYR A 69 -13.01 7.87 -18.28
N THR A 70 -13.74 6.76 -18.42
CA THR A 70 -14.09 6.16 -19.70
C THR A 70 -15.60 6.10 -19.91
N PHE A 71 -16.05 6.34 -21.15
CA PHE A 71 -17.46 6.48 -21.47
C PHE A 71 -17.83 5.80 -22.78
N CYS A 72 -19.05 5.25 -22.83
CA CYS A 72 -19.61 4.64 -24.03
C CYS A 72 -20.14 5.64 -25.06
N SER A 73 -20.34 6.91 -24.67
CA SER A 73 -20.85 7.97 -25.54
C SER A 73 -20.53 9.36 -24.96
N GLU A 74 -20.54 10.38 -25.82
CA GLU A 74 -20.31 11.78 -25.42
C GLU A 74 -21.35 12.24 -24.39
N GLU A 75 -22.61 11.82 -24.58
CA GLU A 75 -23.70 12.09 -23.64
C GLU A 75 -23.38 11.58 -22.22
N CYS A 76 -22.82 10.37 -22.11
CA CYS A 76 -22.42 9.82 -20.81
C CYS A 76 -21.30 10.64 -20.17
N ALA A 77 -20.34 11.11 -20.97
CA ALA A 77 -19.25 11.94 -20.50
C ALA A 77 -19.77 13.31 -20.00
N GLU A 78 -20.66 13.96 -20.75
CA GLU A 78 -21.23 15.26 -20.36
C GLU A 78 -22.10 15.18 -19.09
N GLU A 79 -22.94 14.16 -18.97
CA GLU A 79 -23.76 13.96 -17.78
C GLU A 79 -22.89 13.70 -16.55
N PHE A 80 -21.81 12.95 -16.72
CA PHE A 80 -20.85 12.67 -15.65
C PHE A 80 -20.09 13.93 -15.23
N GLU A 81 -19.64 14.73 -16.19
CA GLU A 81 -18.97 16.01 -15.95
C GLU A 81 -19.83 16.98 -15.15
N LYS A 82 -21.12 17.09 -15.50
CA LYS A 82 -22.08 17.91 -14.77
C LYS A 82 -22.19 17.46 -13.31
N LYS A 83 -22.21 16.15 -13.05
CA LYS A 83 -22.24 15.59 -11.69
C LYS A 83 -20.95 15.91 -10.92
N ILE A 84 -19.78 15.69 -11.52
CA ILE A 84 -18.49 15.93 -10.85
C ILE A 84 -18.26 17.41 -10.55
N LYS A 85 -18.69 18.33 -11.42
CA LYS A 85 -18.55 19.77 -11.22
C LYS A 85 -19.25 20.29 -9.96
N HIS A 86 -20.27 19.59 -9.47
CA HIS A 86 -21.02 19.97 -8.26
C HIS A 86 -20.53 19.29 -6.97
N LEU A 87 -19.61 18.32 -7.06
CA LEU A 87 -18.99 17.66 -5.90
C LEU A 87 -17.76 18.46 -5.40
N LYS A 88 -17.93 19.77 -5.20
CA LYS A 88 -16.92 20.66 -4.60
C LYS A 88 -17.11 20.76 -3.10
#